data_AF-A0A3M5N8X3-F1
#
_entry.id   AF-A0A3M5N8X3-F1
#
_cell.length_a   1.000
_cell.length_b   1.000
_cell.length_c   1.000
_cell.angle_alpha   90.00
_cell.angle_beta   90.00
_cell.angle_gamma   90.00
#
_symmetry.space_group_name_H-M   'P 1'
#
loop_
_entity.id
_entity.type
_entity.pdbx_description
1 polymer ?
#
loop_
_entity_poly.entity_id
_entity_poly.type
_entity_poly.pdbx_seq_one_letter_code
_entity_poly.pdbx_strand_id
1 'polypeptide(L)'
;DEEVVAPVKRRGKRKPLSADLPRIEVIHELPEHELTCACGCRKHVISEETSEQLDIVPMQIRVIKHIRKVYGCRGCETAPVTADKPAQLIEKSMASPSVLAMLLTSKYVDGLPLHRFETVLSRHGIEIPRQTLARWVIQCSEHFQPLL
;
A
#
# COMPACT_ATOMS: atom_id res chain seq x y z
N ASP A 1 -40.48 -7.43 10.88
CA ASP A 1 -39.14 -7.27 11.50
C ASP A 1 -38.22 -6.54 10.55
N GLU A 2 -38.20 -5.21 10.64
CA GLU A 2 -37.22 -4.38 9.94
C GLU A 2 -35.90 -4.42 10.73
N GLU A 3 -34.88 -5.07 10.17
CA GLU A 3 -33.52 -5.02 10.70
C GLU A 3 -32.95 -3.60 10.54
N VAL A 4 -32.90 -2.88 11.66
CA VAL A 4 -32.19 -1.60 11.75
C VAL A 4 -30.69 -1.87 11.76
N VAL A 5 -30.06 -1.80 10.58
CA VAL A 5 -28.60 -1.96 10.44
C VAL A 5 -27.91 -0.75 11.07
N ALA A 6 -27.31 -0.94 12.24
CA ALA A 6 -26.56 0.10 12.93
C ALA A 6 -25.42 0.66 12.06
N PRO A 7 -25.20 1.99 12.03
CA PRO A 7 -24.19 2.59 11.17
C PRO A 7 -22.78 2.11 11.56
N VAL A 8 -22.06 1.55 10.58
CA VAL A 8 -20.68 1.08 10.76
C VAL A 8 -19.80 2.26 11.17
N LYS A 9 -19.25 2.24 12.38
CA LYS A 9 -18.30 3.26 12.87
C LYS A 9 -17.17 3.43 11.84
N ARG A 10 -17.01 4.65 11.33
CA ARG A 10 -15.87 5.00 10.46
C ARG A 10 -14.59 4.71 11.23
N ARG A 11 -13.77 3.78 10.72
CA ARG A 11 -12.46 3.47 11.31
C ARG A 11 -11.60 4.73 11.31
N GLY A 12 -10.94 5.00 12.43
CA GLY A 12 -9.97 6.09 12.55
C GLY A 12 -8.85 5.97 11.52
N LYS A 13 -8.18 7.10 11.23
CA LYS A 13 -6.99 7.10 10.35
C LYS A 13 -5.92 6.19 10.94
N ARG A 14 -5.27 5.40 10.09
CA ARG A 14 -4.15 4.54 10.50
C ARG A 14 -3.01 5.43 10.98
N LYS A 15 -2.27 4.98 12.00
CA LYS A 15 -1.03 5.64 12.40
C LYS A 15 -0.02 5.55 11.24
N PRO A 16 0.77 6.60 10.99
CA PRO A 16 1.85 6.55 10.00
C PRO A 16 2.92 5.54 10.43
N LEU A 17 3.72 5.07 9.46
CA LEU A 17 4.90 4.26 9.74
C LEU A 17 5.96 5.11 10.44
N SER A 18 6.81 4.47 11.26
CA SER A 18 7.82 5.20 12.04
C SER A 18 8.72 6.07 11.15
N ALA A 19 9.05 7.27 11.62
CA ALA A 19 9.99 8.18 10.95
C ALA A 19 11.42 7.60 10.91
N ASP A 20 11.75 6.72 11.85
CA ASP A 20 13.10 6.15 11.99
C ASP A 20 13.41 5.05 10.96
N LEU A 21 12.39 4.51 10.29
CA LEU A 21 12.60 3.49 9.26
C LEU A 21 13.16 4.12 7.98
N PRO A 22 14.15 3.48 7.32
CA PRO A 22 14.68 3.98 6.06
C PRO A 22 13.59 3.96 4.98
N ARG A 23 13.53 5.04 4.20
CA ARG A 23 12.55 5.21 3.11
C ARG A 23 13.23 5.03 1.76
N ILE A 24 12.65 4.18 0.92
CA ILE A 24 13.02 4.03 -0.48
C ILE A 24 11.92 4.69 -1.31
N GLU A 25 12.28 5.73 -2.04
CA GLU A 25 11.35 6.44 -2.90
C GLU A 25 11.22 5.72 -4.24
N VAL A 26 9.98 5.48 -4.65
CA VAL A 26 9.65 4.95 -5.98
C VAL A 26 8.77 5.97 -6.66
N ILE A 27 9.34 6.64 -7.66
CA ILE A 27 8.67 7.70 -8.42
C ILE A 27 7.94 7.06 -9.60
N HIS A 28 6.64 7.36 -9.70
CA HIS A 28 5.80 6.95 -10.83
C HIS A 28 5.53 8.17 -11.71
N GLU A 29 5.90 8.05 -12.98
CA GLU A 29 5.70 9.07 -14.00
C GLU A 29 4.75 8.57 -15.08
N LEU A 30 4.08 9.50 -15.77
CA LEU A 30 3.35 9.11 -16.98
C LEU A 30 4.32 8.69 -18.06
N PRO A 31 3.98 7.69 -18.88
CA PRO A 31 4.80 7.32 -20.02
C PRO A 31 4.82 8.46 -21.06
N GLU A 32 5.89 8.56 -21.84
CA GLU A 32 6.12 9.69 -22.77
C GLU A 32 4.94 9.91 -23.73
N HIS A 33 4.30 8.83 -24.20
CA HIS A 33 3.17 8.91 -25.12
C HIS A 33 1.90 9.52 -24.49
N GLU A 34 1.78 9.53 -23.16
CA GLU A 34 0.67 10.15 -22.43
C GLU A 34 0.95 11.60 -22.02
N LEU A 35 2.18 12.08 -22.22
CA LEU A 35 2.55 13.48 -21.93
C LEU A 35 1.99 14.47 -22.95
N THR A 36 1.52 14.01 -24.10
CA THR A 36 0.85 14.87 -25.08
C THR A 36 -0.63 14.96 -24.75
N CYS A 37 -1.13 16.17 -24.52
CA CYS A 37 -2.55 16.41 -24.30
C CYS A 37 -3.32 16.39 -25.62
N ALA A 38 -4.63 16.13 -25.57
CA ALA A 38 -5.50 16.18 -26.75
C ALA A 38 -5.54 17.56 -27.43
N CYS A 39 -5.24 18.65 -26.70
CA CYS A 39 -5.10 19.98 -27.28
C CYS A 39 -3.75 20.25 -27.99
N GLY A 40 -2.83 19.28 -27.98
CA GLY A 40 -1.50 19.38 -28.58
C GLY A 40 -0.42 19.94 -27.63
N CYS A 41 -0.77 20.46 -26.45
CA CYS A 41 0.22 20.90 -25.47
C CYS A 41 0.86 19.72 -24.72
N ARG A 42 2.12 19.89 -24.28
CA ARG A 42 2.78 18.96 -23.38
C ARG A 42 2.27 19.16 -21.94
N LYS A 43 1.84 18.07 -21.29
CA LYS A 43 1.46 18.05 -19.88
C LYS A 43 2.69 18.31 -19.00
N HIS A 44 2.46 18.86 -17.82
CA HIS A 44 3.50 19.14 -16.82
C HIS A 44 3.04 18.70 -15.44
N VAL A 45 3.99 18.44 -14.54
CA VAL A 45 3.69 18.04 -13.16
C VAL A 45 3.07 19.23 -12.42
N ILE A 46 1.92 19.01 -11.79
CA ILE A 46 1.20 20.01 -11.00
C ILE A 46 1.20 19.69 -9.50
N SER A 47 1.28 18.41 -9.13
CA SER A 47 1.31 17.95 -7.76
C SER A 47 1.81 16.51 -7.67
N GLU A 48 1.96 16.01 -6.46
CA GLU A 48 2.40 14.63 -6.18
C GLU A 48 1.45 13.99 -5.16
N GLU A 49 1.11 12.72 -5.38
CA GLU A 49 0.41 11.89 -4.42
C GLU A 49 1.36 10.87 -3.80
N THR A 50 1.49 10.88 -2.48
CA THR A 50 2.40 9.97 -1.75
C THR A 50 1.64 8.87 -1.01
N SER A 51 2.16 7.65 -1.07
CA SER A 51 1.71 6.54 -0.23
C SER A 51 2.88 5.72 0.31
N GLU A 52 2.74 5.20 1.54
CA GLU A 52 3.79 4.42 2.21
C GLU A 52 3.37 2.97 2.41
N GLN A 53 4.31 2.05 2.18
CA GLN A 53 4.19 0.63 2.49
C GLN A 53 5.36 0.18 3.36
N LEU A 54 5.08 -0.63 4.37
CA LEU A 54 6.08 -1.40 5.09
C LEU A 54 6.64 -2.47 4.15
N ASP A 55 7.95 -2.58 4.09
CA ASP A 55 8.68 -3.57 3.33
C ASP A 55 9.69 -4.28 4.22
N ILE A 56 9.72 -5.60 4.11
CA ILE A 56 10.63 -6.47 4.85
C ILE A 56 11.44 -7.22 3.81
N VAL A 57 12.70 -6.84 3.70
CA VAL A 57 13.73 -7.60 3.00
C VAL A 57 14.45 -8.42 4.08
N PRO A 58 14.99 -9.62 3.77
CA PRO A 58 15.84 -10.32 4.72
C PRO A 58 16.83 -9.36 5.41
N MET A 59 16.82 -9.36 6.74
CA MET A 59 17.63 -8.48 7.63
C MET A 59 17.29 -6.98 7.68
N GLN A 60 16.37 -6.46 6.87
CA GLN A 60 16.07 -5.03 6.86
C GLN A 60 14.56 -4.74 6.81
N ILE A 61 14.10 -3.91 7.74
CA ILE A 61 12.76 -3.33 7.69
C ILE A 61 12.85 -1.89 7.20
N ARG A 62 12.03 -1.56 6.20
CA ARG A 62 12.06 -0.28 5.51
C ARG A 62 10.67 0.14 5.07
N VAL A 63 10.56 1.35 4.55
CA VAL A 63 9.33 1.89 3.98
C VAL A 63 9.53 2.13 2.49
N ILE A 64 8.66 1.58 1.65
CA ILE A 64 8.55 2.00 0.26
C ILE A 64 7.61 3.21 0.22
N LYS A 65 8.13 4.36 -0.18
CA LYS A 65 7.37 5.60 -0.38
C LYS A 65 7.11 5.76 -1.88
N HIS A 66 5.90 5.43 -2.30
CA HIS A 66 5.48 5.65 -3.67
C HIS A 66 5.08 7.12 -3.87
N ILE A 67 5.69 7.77 -4.86
CA ILE A 67 5.43 9.16 -5.24
C ILE A 67 4.83 9.12 -6.65
N ARG A 68 3.53 9.38 -6.77
CA ARG A 68 2.84 9.41 -8.06
C ARG A 68 2.75 10.85 -8.54
N LYS A 69 3.37 11.15 -9.67
CA LYS A 69 3.27 12.50 -10.25
C LYS A 69 1.89 12.72 -10.84
N VAL A 70 1.29 13.87 -10.54
CA VAL A 70 0.03 14.34 -11.09
C VAL A 70 0.35 15.35 -12.18
N TYR A 71 -0.19 15.13 -13.37
CA TYR A 71 0.06 15.96 -14.54
C TYR A 71 -1.17 16.76 -14.93
N GLY A 72 -0.96 18.02 -15.29
CA GLY A 72 -1.98 18.92 -15.82
C GLY A 72 -1.55 19.55 -17.14
N CYS A 73 -2.52 20.06 -17.89
CA CYS A 73 -2.28 20.86 -19.10
C CYS A 73 -2.50 22.35 -18.80
N ARG A 74 -1.66 23.24 -19.33
CA ARG A 74 -1.85 24.70 -19.22
C ARG A 74 -2.70 25.29 -20.35
N GLY A 75 -2.74 24.62 -21.50
CA GLY A 75 -3.43 25.09 -22.69
C GLY A 75 -4.91 24.74 -22.74
N CYS A 76 -5.35 23.80 -21.89
CA CYS A 76 -6.76 23.43 -21.76
C CYS A 76 -7.06 23.00 -20.33
N GLU A 77 -8.30 23.18 -19.89
CA GLU A 77 -8.76 22.83 -18.55
C GLU A 77 -9.09 21.32 -18.41
N THR A 78 -8.30 20.45 -19.06
CA THR A 78 -8.48 19.01 -18.94
C THR A 78 -8.17 18.54 -17.53
N ALA A 79 -8.96 17.58 -17.04
CA ALA A 79 -8.77 16.98 -15.72
C ALA A 79 -7.32 16.45 -15.56
N PRO A 80 -6.70 16.67 -14.39
CA PRO A 80 -5.37 16.14 -14.12
C PRO A 80 -5.31 14.61 -14.20
N VAL A 81 -4.17 14.10 -14.66
CA VAL A 81 -3.91 12.67 -14.79
C VAL A 81 -2.80 12.29 -13.82
N THR A 82 -3.09 11.36 -12.91
CA THR A 82 -2.10 10.85 -11.95
C THR A 82 -1.43 9.61 -12.51
N ALA A 83 -0.09 9.56 -12.46
CA ALA A 83 0.67 8.40 -12.87
C ALA A 83 0.21 7.13 -12.15
N ASP A 84 0.13 6.01 -12.88
CA ASP A 84 -0.31 4.75 -12.30
C ASP A 84 0.67 4.21 -11.27
N LYS A 85 0.14 3.46 -10.30
CA LYS A 85 0.93 2.71 -9.33
C LYS A 85 0.87 1.22 -9.67
N PRO A 86 1.85 0.41 -9.25
CA PRO A 86 1.79 -1.04 -9.39
C PRO A 86 0.52 -1.61 -8.75
N ALA A 87 -0.03 -2.64 -9.37
CA ALA A 87 -1.13 -3.41 -8.78
C ALA A 87 -0.70 -3.97 -7.42
N GLN A 88 -1.56 -3.84 -6.42
CA GLN A 88 -1.30 -4.35 -5.07
C GLN A 88 -2.18 -5.55 -4.80
N LEU A 89 -1.60 -6.59 -4.18
CA LEU A 89 -2.37 -7.78 -3.79
C LEU A 89 -3.54 -7.41 -2.87
N ILE A 90 -3.31 -6.50 -1.92
CA ILE A 90 -4.36 -5.95 -1.06
C ILE A 90 -4.42 -4.44 -1.28
N GLU A 91 -5.48 -3.98 -1.95
CA GLU A 91 -5.63 -2.57 -2.26
C GLU A 91 -5.66 -1.69 -1.00
N LYS A 92 -4.96 -0.56 -1.09
CA LYS A 92 -4.80 0.42 0.01
C LYS A 92 -4.19 -0.19 1.28
N SER A 93 -3.46 -1.30 1.17
CA SER A 93 -2.72 -1.89 2.29
C SER A 93 -1.39 -1.16 2.49
N MET A 94 -0.94 -1.11 3.75
CA MET A 94 0.43 -0.71 4.05
C MET A 94 1.41 -1.87 3.94
N ALA A 95 0.95 -3.11 3.74
CA ALA A 95 1.82 -4.25 3.53
C ALA A 95 2.27 -4.29 2.07
N SER A 96 3.57 -4.25 1.84
CA SER A 96 4.17 -4.62 0.55
C SER A 96 4.01 -6.12 0.29
N PRO A 97 4.21 -6.58 -0.96
CA PRO A 97 4.25 -8.01 -1.28
C PRO A 97 5.25 -8.80 -0.42
N SER A 98 6.43 -8.23 -0.11
CA SER A 98 7.44 -8.88 0.72
C SER A 98 6.97 -9.10 2.16
N VAL A 99 6.26 -8.12 2.74
CA VAL A 99 5.66 -8.26 4.08
C VAL A 99 4.61 -9.38 4.09
N LEU A 100 3.76 -9.43 3.06
CA LEU A 100 2.73 -10.46 2.96
C LEU A 100 3.36 -11.85 2.79
N ALA A 101 4.39 -11.97 1.95
CA ALA A 101 5.15 -13.20 1.79
C ALA A 101 5.77 -13.64 3.12
N MET A 102 6.50 -12.77 3.81
CA MET A 102 7.10 -13.05 5.12
C MET A 102 6.06 -13.49 6.15
N LEU A 103 4.92 -12.79 6.21
CA LEU A 103 3.83 -13.12 7.13
C LEU A 103 3.26 -14.52 6.87
N LEU A 104 3.02 -14.87 5.61
CA LEU A 104 2.47 -16.17 5.23
C LEU A 104 3.48 -17.30 5.47
N THR A 105 4.76 -17.09 5.11
CA THR A 105 5.84 -18.04 5.41
C THR A 105 5.97 -18.25 6.91
N SER A 106 6.07 -17.17 7.69
CA SER A 106 6.15 -17.24 9.16
C SER A 106 4.97 -18.00 9.76
N LYS A 107 3.75 -17.74 9.27
CA LYS A 107 2.55 -18.38 9.81
C LYS A 107 2.43 -19.87 9.45
N TYR A 108 2.62 -20.21 8.18
CA TYR A 108 2.28 -21.53 7.66
C TYR A 108 3.48 -22.46 7.48
N VAL A 109 4.66 -21.93 7.17
CA VAL A 109 5.89 -22.72 7.02
C VAL A 109 6.58 -22.85 8.37
N ASP A 110 6.79 -21.74 9.07
CA ASP A 110 7.51 -21.74 10.36
C ASP A 110 6.60 -22.04 11.57
N GLY A 111 5.28 -22.14 11.34
CA GLY A 111 4.30 -22.43 12.38
C GLY A 111 4.17 -21.32 13.45
N LEU A 112 4.57 -20.09 13.14
CA LEU A 112 4.59 -18.98 14.08
C LEU A 112 3.18 -18.40 14.30
N PRO A 113 2.63 -18.41 15.53
CA PRO A 113 1.35 -17.78 15.80
C PRO A 113 1.39 -16.27 15.53
N LEU A 114 0.30 -15.70 15.01
CA LEU A 114 0.25 -14.28 14.64
C LEU A 114 0.53 -13.29 15.79
N HIS A 115 0.12 -13.63 17.03
CA HIS A 115 0.43 -12.80 18.20
C HIS A 115 1.94 -12.76 18.48
N ARG A 116 2.66 -13.84 18.15
CA ARG A 116 4.11 -13.92 18.32
C ARG A 116 4.82 -13.14 17.21
N PHE A 117 4.32 -13.19 15.98
CA PHE A 117 4.82 -12.35 14.89
C PHE A 117 4.60 -10.85 15.18
N GLU A 118 3.46 -10.48 15.74
CA GLU A 118 3.22 -9.12 16.27
C GLU A 118 4.30 -8.71 17.29
N THR A 119 4.64 -9.58 18.25
CA THR A 119 5.74 -9.33 19.20
C THR A 119 7.13 -9.27 18.52
N VAL A 120 7.35 -9.99 17.42
CA VAL A 120 8.59 -9.86 16.64
C VAL A 120 8.66 -8.47 16.00
N LEU A 121 7.58 -8.02 15.36
CA LEU A 121 7.51 -6.69 14.76
C LEU A 121 7.67 -5.56 15.79
N SER A 122 7.06 -5.68 16.98
CA SER A 122 7.17 -4.65 18.02
C SER A 122 8.59 -4.49 18.55
N ARG A 123 9.39 -5.58 18.62
CA ARG A 123 10.82 -5.49 18.94
C ARG A 123 11.63 -4.66 17.95
N HIS A 124 11.13 -4.51 16.72
CA HIS A 124 11.71 -3.66 15.70
C HIS A 124 11.00 -2.31 15.57
N GLY A 125 10.20 -1.90 16.57
CA GLY A 125 9.51 -0.62 16.60
C GLY A 125 8.28 -0.54 15.68
N ILE A 126 7.74 -1.69 15.26
CA ILE A 126 6.62 -1.76 14.32
C ILE A 126 5.39 -2.30 15.03
N GLU A 127 4.44 -1.40 15.27
CA GLU A 127 3.18 -1.70 15.94
C GLU A 127 2.11 -2.08 14.93
N ILE A 128 2.01 -3.38 14.62
CA ILE A 128 0.93 -3.92 13.78
C ILE A 128 0.07 -4.89 14.60
N PRO A 129 -1.19 -4.53 14.89
CA PRO A 129 -2.07 -5.38 15.68
C PRO A 129 -2.26 -6.77 15.06
N ARG A 130 -2.33 -7.82 15.88
CA ARG A 130 -2.68 -9.19 15.44
C ARG A 130 -3.89 -9.24 14.50
N GLN A 131 -4.90 -8.42 14.78
CA GLN A 131 -6.11 -8.34 13.96
C GLN A 131 -5.83 -7.86 12.52
N THR A 132 -4.86 -6.98 12.34
CA THR A 132 -4.40 -6.53 11.02
C THR A 132 -3.67 -7.67 10.30
N LEU A 133 -2.75 -8.36 10.99
CA LEU A 133 -2.06 -9.53 10.44
C LEU A 133 -3.04 -10.63 10.01
N ALA A 134 -4.02 -10.95 10.86
CA ALA A 134 -5.02 -11.97 10.56
C ALA A 134 -5.83 -11.62 9.31
N ARG A 135 -6.21 -10.35 9.16
CA ARG A 135 -6.93 -9.87 7.99
C ARG A 135 -6.08 -9.97 6.73
N TRP A 136 -4.81 -9.60 6.78
CA TRP A 136 -3.93 -9.74 5.62
C TRP A 136 -3.84 -11.19 5.17
N VAL A 137 -3.76 -12.14 6.10
CA VAL A 137 -3.78 -13.56 5.75
C VAL A 137 -5.10 -13.97 5.07
N ILE A 138 -6.25 -13.55 5.60
CA ILE A 138 -7.56 -13.84 5.00
C ILE A 138 -7.64 -13.28 3.58
N GLN A 139 -7.29 -12.01 3.39
CA GLN A 139 -7.33 -11.37 2.08
C GLN A 139 -6.36 -12.05 1.09
N CYS A 140 -5.15 -12.42 1.52
CA CYS A 140 -4.24 -13.19 0.67
C CYS A 140 -4.87 -14.53 0.26
N SER A 141 -5.55 -15.23 1.18
CA SER A 141 -6.19 -16.51 0.87
C SER A 141 -7.32 -16.37 -0.17
N GLU A 142 -8.10 -15.29 -0.11
CA GLU A 142 -9.14 -14.97 -1.11
C GLU A 142 -8.52 -14.77 -2.49
N HIS A 143 -7.41 -14.03 -2.57
CA HIS A 143 -6.69 -13.79 -3.83
C HIS A 143 -6.00 -15.05 -4.38
N PHE A 144 -5.65 -16.01 -3.53
CA PHE A 144 -5.02 -17.27 -3.94
C PHE A 144 -6.00 -18.40 -4.27
N GLN A 145 -7.30 -18.25 -3.95
CA GLN A 145 -8.31 -19.25 -4.31
C GLN A 145 -8.26 -19.71 -5.78
N PRO A 146 -8.03 -18.84 -6.78
CA PRO A 146 -7.98 -19.28 -8.19
C PRO A 146 -6.77 -20.13 -8.55
N LEU A 147 -5.76 -20.21 -7.67
CA LEU A 147 -4.52 -20.97 -7.89
C LEU A 147 -4.54 -22.35 -7.21
N LEU A 148 -5.56 -22.63 -6.39
CA LEU A 148 -5.78 -23.90 -5.69
C LEU A 148 -6.74 -24.79 -6.48
#